data_AF-A0A4U7AQL7-F1
#
_entry.id   AF-A0A4U7AQL7-F1
#
_cell.length_a   1.000
_cell.length_b   1.000
_cell.length_c   1.000
_cell.angle_alpha   90.00
_cell.angle_beta   90.00
_cell.angle_gamma   90.00
#
_symmetry.space_group_name_H-M   'P 1'
#
loop_
_entity.id
_entity.type
_entity.pdbx_description
1 polymer ?
#
loop_
_entity_poly.entity_id
_entity_poly.type
_entity_poly.pdbx_seq_one_letter_code
_entity_poly.pdbx_strand_id
1 'polypeptide(L)'
;MVLIDGIINPKHLDKIDKLFNAGVGEYLALPQLVVVGDQSSGKSSVLEGLTNIPFPRDSGLCTRFATQITFRRAAQLSYSVTIIPSHYTDAIEADRLRSWKKHLLGFSVEIFTEIMKEVKFVLKLKDVSGLGGTQTFSDAVLKLDISGPD
;
A
#
# COMPACT_ATOMS: atom_id res chain seq x y z
N MET A 1 17.58 -6.83 -16.31
CA MET A 1 17.91 -5.65 -15.49
C MET A 1 17.71 -4.42 -16.35
N VAL A 2 16.49 -3.89 -16.40
CA VAL A 2 16.21 -2.65 -17.14
C VAL A 2 16.59 -1.51 -16.21
N LEU A 3 17.69 -0.83 -16.51
CA LEU A 3 18.17 0.35 -15.80
C LEU A 3 17.17 1.49 -16.04
N ILE A 4 16.42 1.87 -15.00
CA ILE A 4 15.50 3.01 -14.98
C ILE A 4 16.29 4.28 -14.59
N ASP A 5 17.53 4.44 -15.05
CA ASP A 5 18.41 5.52 -14.60
C ASP A 5 18.10 6.89 -15.26
N GLY A 6 17.14 6.95 -16.17
CA GLY A 6 16.74 8.19 -16.85
C GLY A 6 15.36 8.75 -16.46
N ILE A 7 14.46 7.93 -15.90
CA ILE A 7 13.06 8.32 -15.70
C ILE A 7 12.81 8.87 -14.28
N ILE A 8 13.73 8.64 -13.34
CA ILE A 8 13.51 8.90 -11.91
C ILE A 8 14.48 9.98 -11.42
N ASN A 9 14.15 11.26 -11.65
CA ASN A 9 14.78 12.35 -10.90
C ASN A 9 14.14 12.39 -9.50
N PRO A 10 14.90 12.20 -8.40
CA PRO A 10 14.35 12.18 -7.04
C PRO A 10 13.57 13.46 -6.68
N LYS A 11 14.00 14.62 -7.22
CA LYS A 11 13.32 15.90 -7.01
C LYS A 11 11.98 15.98 -7.75
N HIS A 12 11.81 15.24 -8.84
CA HIS A 12 10.54 15.16 -9.57
C HIS A 12 9.58 14.19 -8.90
N LEU A 13 10.07 13.03 -8.44
CA LEU A 13 9.26 12.09 -7.68
C LEU A 13 8.73 12.70 -6.38
N ASP A 14 9.54 13.45 -5.63
CA ASP A 14 9.08 14.12 -4.41
C ASP A 14 7.96 15.14 -4.68
N LYS A 15 8.02 15.85 -5.81
CA LYS A 15 6.93 16.75 -6.24
C LYS A 15 5.68 15.96 -6.63
N ILE A 16 5.83 14.87 -7.36
CA ILE A 16 4.72 13.97 -7.74
C ILE A 16 4.04 13.42 -6.48
N ASP A 17 4.81 12.95 -5.50
CA ASP A 17 4.30 12.43 -4.23
C ASP A 17 3.56 13.51 -3.44
N LYS A 18 4.08 14.73 -3.37
CA LYS A 18 3.41 15.86 -2.71
C LYS A 18 2.07 16.20 -3.37
N LEU A 19 2.03 16.22 -4.70
CA LEU A 19 0.79 16.44 -5.45
C LEU A 19 -0.21 15.29 -5.23
N PHE A 20 0.27 14.05 -5.23
CA PHE A 20 -0.57 12.88 -4.99
C PHE A 20 -1.19 12.89 -3.59
N ASN A 21 -0.38 13.15 -2.56
CA ASN A 21 -0.85 13.25 -1.16
C ASN A 21 -1.79 14.45 -0.94
N ALA A 22 -1.73 15.48 -1.78
CA ALA A 22 -2.64 16.62 -1.75
C ALA A 22 -3.98 16.36 -2.49
N GLY A 23 -4.22 15.14 -3.00
CA GLY A 23 -5.43 14.79 -3.74
C GLY A 23 -5.48 15.35 -5.16
N VAL A 24 -4.35 15.86 -5.67
CA VAL A 24 -4.30 16.47 -7.02
C VAL A 24 -4.34 15.41 -8.12
N GLY A 25 -4.17 14.13 -7.79
CA GLY A 25 -4.28 13.02 -8.74
C GLY A 25 -5.64 12.93 -9.45
N GLU A 26 -6.70 13.51 -8.88
CA GLU A 26 -8.01 13.61 -9.53
C GLU A 26 -8.05 14.68 -10.65
N TYR A 27 -7.11 15.61 -10.65
CA TYR A 27 -7.04 16.76 -11.56
C TYR A 27 -5.84 16.70 -12.52
N LEU A 28 -4.79 15.96 -12.17
CA LEU A 28 -3.56 15.82 -12.94
C LEU A 28 -3.13 14.34 -13.03
N ALA A 29 -2.81 13.89 -14.23
CA ALA A 29 -2.26 12.56 -14.46
C ALA A 29 -0.81 12.48 -13.94
N LEU A 30 -0.65 11.96 -12.73
CA LEU A 30 0.65 11.65 -12.15
C LEU A 30 1.12 10.25 -12.60
N PRO A 31 2.42 10.03 -12.87
CA PRO A 31 2.92 8.71 -13.25
C PRO A 31 2.66 7.68 -12.15
N GLN A 32 1.92 6.62 -12.48
CA GLN A 32 1.62 5.50 -11.58
C GLN A 32 1.81 4.18 -12.32
N LEU A 33 2.37 3.18 -11.63
CA LEU A 33 2.37 1.80 -12.10
C LEU A 33 1.20 1.07 -11.44
N VAL A 34 0.21 0.69 -12.25
CA VAL A 34 -0.94 -0.10 -11.80
C VAL A 34 -0.89 -1.47 -12.47
N VAL A 35 -0.97 -2.53 -11.67
CA VAL A 35 -0.99 -3.91 -12.15
C VAL A 35 -2.42 -4.45 -12.06
N VAL A 36 -3.06 -4.71 -13.21
CA VAL A 36 -4.45 -5.18 -13.31
C VAL A 36 -4.48 -6.54 -14.01
N GLY A 37 -5.38 -7.42 -13.57
CA GLY A 37 -5.58 -8.76 -14.16
C GLY A 37 -6.36 -9.70 -13.25
N ASP A 38 -6.81 -10.83 -13.80
CA ASP A 38 -7.64 -11.81 -13.10
C ASP A 38 -6.98 -12.36 -11.82
N GLN A 39 -7.79 -12.91 -10.91
CA GLN A 39 -7.29 -13.57 -9.71
C GLN A 39 -6.28 -14.66 -10.10
N SER A 40 -5.15 -14.73 -9.39
CA SER A 40 -4.07 -15.71 -9.65
C SER A 40 -3.23 -15.48 -10.93
N SER A 41 -3.43 -14.40 -11.69
CA SER A 41 -2.63 -14.12 -12.90
C SER A 41 -1.19 -13.60 -12.65
N GLY A 42 -0.60 -13.86 -11.48
CA GLY A 42 0.80 -13.49 -11.20
C GLY A 42 1.08 -12.00 -10.94
N LYS A 43 0.05 -11.19 -10.67
CA LYS A 43 0.20 -9.75 -10.35
C LYS A 43 1.18 -9.49 -9.20
N SER A 44 1.04 -10.27 -8.13
CA SER A 44 1.93 -10.20 -6.97
C SER A 44 3.36 -10.56 -7.36
N SER A 45 3.57 -11.54 -8.24
CA SER A 45 4.91 -11.92 -8.73
C SER A 45 5.58 -10.81 -9.56
N VAL A 46 4.80 -10.08 -10.37
CA VAL A 46 5.31 -8.91 -11.12
C VAL A 46 5.71 -7.80 -10.15
N LEU A 47 4.87 -7.50 -9.17
CA LEU A 47 5.18 -6.51 -8.14
C LEU A 47 6.39 -6.96 -7.30
N GLU A 48 6.48 -8.22 -6.88
CA GLU A 48 7.65 -8.81 -6.20
C GLU A 48 8.93 -8.58 -7.00
N GLY A 49 8.93 -8.90 -8.30
CA GLY A 49 10.10 -8.75 -9.16
C GLY A 49 10.53 -7.28 -9.40
N LEU A 50 9.59 -6.34 -9.32
CA LEU A 50 9.87 -4.91 -9.47
C LEU A 50 10.25 -4.23 -8.16
N THR A 51 9.69 -4.69 -7.05
CA THR A 51 9.78 -4.01 -5.75
C THR A 51 10.72 -4.71 -4.75
N ASN A 52 11.06 -5.98 -5.01
CA ASN A 52 11.66 -6.89 -4.02
C ASN A 52 10.87 -7.01 -2.71
N ILE A 53 9.60 -6.58 -2.67
CA ILE A 53 8.73 -6.79 -1.52
C ILE A 53 8.08 -8.16 -1.66
N PRO A 54 8.16 -9.01 -0.63
CA PRO A 54 7.52 -10.31 -0.64
C PRO A 54 6.01 -10.16 -0.38
N PHE A 55 5.17 -10.27 -1.41
CA PHE A 55 3.73 -10.16 -1.24
C PHE A 55 3.12 -11.47 -0.72
N PRO A 56 2.22 -11.42 0.28
CA PRO A 56 1.58 -12.62 0.78
C PRO A 56 0.73 -13.28 -0.31
N ARG A 57 0.87 -14.61 -0.43
CA ARG A 57 0.08 -15.44 -1.33
C ARG A 57 -0.97 -16.18 -0.49
N ASP A 58 -2.25 -15.84 -0.67
CA ASP A 58 -3.36 -16.48 0.02
C ASP A 58 -4.36 -17.06 -1.01
N SER A 59 -5.00 -18.18 -0.70
CA SER A 59 -5.93 -18.88 -1.61
C SER A 59 -7.33 -18.23 -1.65
N GLY A 60 -7.63 -17.30 -0.74
CA GLY A 60 -8.87 -16.52 -0.70
C GLY A 60 -8.83 -15.20 -1.48
N LEU A 61 -9.79 -14.30 -1.20
CA LEU A 61 -9.76 -12.90 -1.64
C LEU A 61 -8.55 -12.18 -1.02
N CYS A 62 -7.42 -12.20 -1.74
CA CYS A 62 -6.15 -11.61 -1.31
C CYS A 62 -6.24 -10.10 -1.07
N THR A 63 -6.98 -9.39 -1.92
CA THR A 63 -7.03 -7.91 -1.94
C THR A 63 -8.44 -7.44 -1.63
N ARG A 64 -8.70 -7.06 -0.38
CA ARG A 64 -10.01 -6.55 0.10
C ARG A 64 -10.02 -5.04 0.36
N PHE A 65 -8.88 -4.42 0.18
CA PHE A 65 -8.60 -2.99 0.22
C PHE A 65 -7.43 -2.75 -0.72
N ALA A 66 -7.31 -1.53 -1.27
CA ALA A 66 -6.18 -1.19 -2.12
C ALA A 66 -4.90 -1.09 -1.29
N THR A 67 -3.78 -1.52 -1.86
CA THR A 67 -2.45 -1.33 -1.28
C THR A 67 -1.67 -0.37 -2.16
N GLN A 68 -1.30 0.78 -1.60
CA GLN A 68 -0.40 1.75 -2.23
C GLN A 68 1.01 1.55 -1.68
N ILE A 69 1.99 1.45 -2.56
CA ILE A 69 3.41 1.35 -2.19
C ILE A 69 4.14 2.52 -2.81
N THR A 70 4.87 3.27 -1.99
CA THR A 70 5.64 4.44 -2.40
C THR A 70 7.11 4.19 -2.10
N PHE A 71 7.97 4.32 -3.11
CA PHE A 71 9.42 4.23 -2.97
C PHE A 71 10.02 5.62 -3.02
N ARG A 72 10.90 5.94 -2.06
CA ARG A 72 11.63 7.21 -2.03
C ARG A 72 13.12 6.98 -1.81
N ARG A 73 13.95 7.75 -2.50
CA ARG A 73 15.38 7.78 -2.19
C ARG A 73 15.62 8.56 -0.90
N ALA A 74 16.34 7.97 0.04
CA ALA A 74 16.72 8.56 1.32
C ALA A 74 18.08 8.02 1.77
N ALA A 75 18.79 8.72 2.66
CA ALA A 75 20.09 8.29 3.14
C ALA A 75 20.04 6.99 3.99
N GLN A 76 18.86 6.66 4.55
CA GLN A 76 18.66 5.53 5.43
C GLN A 76 17.43 4.73 5.00
N LEU A 77 17.52 3.41 5.18
CA LEU A 77 16.41 2.49 4.93
C LEU A 77 15.35 2.65 6.02
N SER A 78 14.10 2.86 5.63
CA SER A 78 12.96 2.99 6.53
C SER A 78 11.69 2.46 5.89
N TYR A 79 10.86 1.82 6.69
CA TYR A 79 9.57 1.26 6.29
C TYR A 79 8.48 1.83 7.19
N SER A 80 7.50 2.51 6.59
CA SER A 80 6.34 3.06 7.31
C SER A 80 5.07 2.50 6.70
N VAL A 81 4.15 2.05 7.56
CA VAL A 81 2.86 1.50 7.15
C VAL A 81 1.75 2.28 7.82
N THR A 82 0.82 2.78 7.03
CA THR A 82 -0.28 3.64 7.48
C THR A 82 -1.57 3.30 6.74
N ILE A 83 -2.70 3.80 7.21
CA ILE A 83 -3.99 3.67 6.52
C ILE A 83 -4.43 5.06 6.06
N ILE A 84 -4.80 5.18 4.79
CA ILE A 84 -5.45 6.35 4.23
C ILE A 84 -6.97 6.09 4.26
N PRO A 85 -7.75 6.85 5.05
CA PRO A 85 -9.21 6.77 5.02
C PRO A 85 -9.77 7.17 3.65
N SER A 86 -10.92 6.64 3.27
CA SER A 86 -11.62 7.10 2.06
C SER A 86 -12.21 8.50 2.28
N HIS A 87 -12.49 9.22 1.19
CA HIS A 87 -13.15 10.53 1.25
C HIS A 87 -14.56 10.49 1.86
N TYR A 88 -15.17 9.30 1.92
CA TYR A 88 -16.49 9.08 2.50
C TYR A 88 -16.46 8.66 3.98
N THR A 89 -15.27 8.49 4.56
CA THR A 89 -15.12 8.10 5.98
C THR A 89 -15.41 9.31 6.87
N ASP A 90 -16.26 9.14 7.90
CA ASP A 90 -16.52 10.21 8.86
C ASP A 90 -15.25 10.61 9.64
N ALA A 91 -15.23 11.83 10.17
CA ALA A 91 -14.02 12.40 10.78
C ALA A 91 -13.47 11.55 11.95
N ILE A 92 -14.35 10.98 12.76
CA ILE A 92 -13.95 10.21 13.95
C ILE A 92 -13.30 8.90 13.52
N GLU A 93 -13.93 8.18 12.60
CA GLU A 93 -13.37 6.93 12.06
C GLU A 93 -12.09 7.21 11.24
N ALA A 94 -12.05 8.32 10.49
CA ALA A 94 -10.87 8.71 9.72
C ALA A 94 -9.66 8.97 10.63
N ASP A 95 -9.84 9.66 11.75
CA ASP A 95 -8.77 9.91 12.72
C ASP A 95 -8.34 8.63 13.42
N ARG A 96 -9.28 7.72 13.74
CA ARG A 96 -8.97 6.39 14.26
C ARG A 96 -8.09 5.60 13.27
N LEU A 97 -8.45 5.59 11.99
CA LEU A 97 -7.68 4.90 10.95
C LEU A 97 -6.28 5.51 10.78
N ARG A 98 -6.17 6.85 10.76
CA ARG A 98 -4.87 7.56 10.68
C ARG A 98 -3.99 7.34 11.90
N SER A 99 -4.58 7.10 13.07
CA SER A 99 -3.82 6.81 14.29
C SER A 99 -3.08 5.47 14.23
N TRP A 100 -3.56 4.52 13.42
CA TRP A 100 -2.88 3.26 13.20
C TRP A 100 -1.68 3.48 12.27
N LYS A 101 -0.49 3.17 12.78
CA LYS A 101 0.76 3.23 12.02
C LYS A 101 1.77 2.24 12.56
N LYS A 102 2.61 1.70 11.69
CA LYS A 102 3.76 0.87 12.06
C LYS A 102 5.03 1.37 11.41
N HIS A 103 6.12 1.31 12.16
CA HIS A 103 7.47 1.47 11.62
C HIS A 103 8.15 0.10 11.71
N LEU A 104 8.75 -0.33 10.62
CA LEU A 104 9.38 -1.64 10.52
C LEU A 104 10.87 -1.49 10.28
N LEU A 105 11.62 -2.48 10.75
CA LEU A 105 13.06 -2.57 10.53
C LEU A 105 13.39 -3.32 9.23
N GLY A 106 12.40 -3.98 8.63
CA GLY A 106 12.52 -4.77 7.41
C GLY A 106 11.17 -5.30 6.96
N PHE A 107 11.14 -5.91 5.77
CA PHE A 107 9.97 -6.54 5.20
C PHE A 107 10.23 -8.03 4.93
N SER A 108 9.39 -8.90 5.48
CA SER A 108 9.34 -10.33 5.18
C SER A 108 7.90 -10.74 4.83
N VAL A 109 7.72 -11.94 4.26
CA VAL A 109 6.37 -12.48 3.96
C VAL A 109 5.53 -12.53 5.23
N GLU A 110 6.13 -12.97 6.34
CA GLU A 110 5.49 -13.16 7.63
C GLU A 110 5.04 -11.82 8.21
N ILE A 111 5.94 -10.84 8.22
CA ILE A 111 5.64 -9.47 8.69
C ILE A 111 4.51 -8.87 7.86
N PHE A 112 4.56 -9.01 6.53
CA PHE A 112 3.50 -8.46 5.69
C PHE A 112 2.17 -9.19 5.89
N THR A 113 2.20 -10.50 6.08
CA THR A 113 1.01 -11.30 6.39
C THR A 113 0.37 -10.86 7.70
N GLU A 114 1.16 -10.59 8.73
CA GLU A 114 0.70 -10.07 10.03
C GLU A 114 0.06 -8.69 9.88
N ILE A 115 0.73 -7.78 9.15
CA ILE A 115 0.19 -6.45 8.83
C ILE A 115 -1.15 -6.56 8.12
N MET A 116 -1.27 -7.43 7.11
CA MET A 116 -2.52 -7.61 6.37
C MET A 116 -3.64 -8.13 7.28
N LYS A 117 -3.34 -9.04 8.23
CA LYS A 117 -4.31 -9.51 9.22
C LYS A 117 -4.76 -8.39 10.16
N GLU A 118 -3.83 -7.61 10.68
CA GLU A 118 -4.15 -6.49 11.55
C GLU A 118 -4.97 -5.41 10.83
N VAL A 119 -4.60 -5.07 9.60
CA VAL A 119 -5.35 -4.07 8.81
C VAL A 119 -6.77 -4.55 8.53
N LYS A 120 -6.97 -5.85 8.22
CA LYS A 120 -8.33 -6.42 8.11
C LYS A 120 -9.15 -6.21 9.39
N PHE A 121 -8.54 -6.42 10.55
CA PHE A 121 -9.20 -6.18 11.84
C PHE A 121 -9.49 -4.69 12.08
N VAL A 122 -8.50 -3.81 11.84
CA VAL A 122 -8.64 -2.36 11.97
C VAL A 122 -9.73 -1.83 11.04
N LEU A 123 -9.87 -2.35 9.83
CA LEU A 123 -10.89 -1.99 8.84
C LEU A 123 -12.24 -2.71 9.05
N LYS A 124 -12.38 -3.51 10.12
CA LYS A 124 -13.60 -4.25 10.47
C LYS A 124 -14.10 -5.15 9.33
N LEU A 125 -13.18 -5.77 8.60
CA LEU A 125 -13.50 -6.64 7.48
C LEU A 125 -13.95 -8.02 7.95
N LYS A 126 -14.92 -8.60 7.24
CA LYS A 126 -15.41 -9.97 7.46
C LYS A 126 -14.28 -10.97 7.35
N ASP A 127 -14.14 -11.91 8.29
CA ASP A 127 -13.21 -13.02 8.08
C ASP A 127 -13.75 -14.02 7.04
N VAL A 128 -12.93 -14.97 6.58
CA VAL A 128 -13.29 -16.01 5.59
C VAL A 128 -14.47 -16.86 6.07
N SER A 129 -14.65 -17.00 7.38
CA SER A 129 -15.79 -17.69 8.01
C SER A 129 -17.08 -16.86 8.05
N GLY A 130 -17.05 -15.59 7.64
CA GLY A 130 -18.18 -14.65 7.75
C GLY A 130 -18.45 -14.16 9.19
N LEU A 131 -17.64 -14.59 10.16
CA LEU A 131 -17.76 -14.23 11.57
C LEU A 131 -16.76 -13.12 11.91
N GLY A 132 -17.29 -11.96 12.32
CA GLY A 132 -16.52 -10.78 12.74
C GLY A 132 -16.29 -9.78 11.60
N GLY A 133 -16.73 -8.53 11.77
CA GLY A 133 -16.68 -7.45 10.76
C GLY A 133 -18.03 -7.13 10.10
N THR A 134 -18.23 -5.90 9.62
CA THR A 134 -19.51 -5.46 9.01
C THR A 134 -19.50 -5.53 7.48
N GLN A 135 -18.32 -5.52 6.87
CA GLN A 135 -18.15 -5.35 5.42
C GLN A 135 -17.10 -6.30 4.83
N THR A 136 -17.24 -6.64 3.54
CA THR A 136 -16.31 -7.54 2.84
C THR A 136 -15.12 -6.80 2.24
N PHE A 137 -15.34 -5.56 1.81
CA PHE A 137 -14.35 -4.67 1.19
C PHE A 137 -14.30 -3.34 1.92
N SER A 138 -13.19 -2.62 1.78
CA SER A 138 -13.04 -1.24 2.26
C SER A 138 -12.38 -0.39 1.18
N ASP A 139 -12.88 0.84 1.04
CA ASP A 139 -12.28 1.87 0.17
C ASP A 139 -11.07 2.55 0.81
N ALA A 140 -10.76 2.23 2.07
CA ALA A 140 -9.52 2.66 2.69
C ALA A 140 -8.32 2.02 1.98
N VAL A 141 -7.20 2.75 1.96
CA VAL A 141 -5.97 2.31 1.30
C VAL A 141 -4.92 1.98 2.35
N LEU A 142 -4.34 0.78 2.28
CA LEU A 142 -3.13 0.46 3.02
C LEU A 142 -1.95 1.13 2.31
N LYS A 143 -1.28 2.07 2.97
CA LYS A 143 -0.11 2.75 2.42
C LYS A 143 1.16 2.22 3.05
N LEU A 144 2.09 1.81 2.19
CA LEU A 144 3.45 1.42 2.54
C LEU A 144 4.42 2.44 1.93
N ASP A 145 5.07 3.23 2.77
CA ASP A 145 6.16 4.14 2.40
C ASP A 145 7.50 3.45 2.69
N ILE A 146 8.29 3.23 1.65
CA ILE A 146 9.62 2.64 1.71
C ILE A 146 10.60 3.70 1.27
N SER A 147 11.54 4.03 2.14
CA SER A 147 12.62 4.97 1.80
C SER A 147 13.96 4.30 2.00
N GLY A 148 14.93 4.53 1.11
CA GLY A 148 16.26 3.93 1.19
C GLY A 148 17.21 4.51 0.16
N PRO A 149 18.51 4.21 0.22
CA PRO A 149 19.50 4.82 -0.67
C PRO A 149 19.33 4.43 -2.15
N ASP A 150 18.73 3.26 -2.40
CA ASP A 150 18.56 2.64 -3.72
C ASP A 150 17.09 2.55 -4.15
#